data_AF-A0A949B7B5-F1
#
_entry.id   AF-A0A949B7B5-F1
#
_cell.length_a   1.000
_cell.length_b   1.000
_cell.length_c   1.000
_cell.angle_alpha   90.00
_cell.angle_beta   90.00
_cell.angle_gamma   90.00
#
_symmetry.space_group_name_H-M   'P 1'
#
loop_
_entity.id
_entity.type
_entity.pdbx_description
1 polymer ?
#
loop_
_entity_poly.entity_id
_entity_poly.type
_entity_poly.pdbx_seq_one_letter_code
_entity_poly.pdbx_strand_id
1 'polypeptide(L)' 'MIDKFRKEMEHIFIGDNVQEKWDFLKKFIERIIMKGEEIEIVYYAPGAKFPSLDLPCA' A
#
# COMPACT_ATOMS: atom_id res chain seq x y z
N MET A 1 14.48 0.12 2.06
CA MET A 1 13.42 -0.15 1.05
C MET A 1 12.18 0.67 1.33
N ILE A 2 11.68 0.68 2.58
CA ILE A 2 10.67 1.63 3.07
C ILE A 2 11.08 3.10 2.85
N ASP A 3 12.35 3.48 3.08
CA ASP A 3 12.80 4.86 2.86
C ASP A 3 12.75 5.32 1.40
N LYS A 4 12.84 4.38 0.44
CA LYS A 4 12.75 4.70 -1.00
C LYS A 4 11.31 5.03 -1.37
N PHE A 5 10.36 4.18 -0.96
CA PHE A 5 8.94 4.43 -1.13
C PHE A 5 8.48 5.67 -0.36
N ARG A 6 9.02 5.92 0.83
CA ARG A 6 8.74 7.13 1.61
C ARG A 6 9.13 8.40 0.85
N LYS A 7 10.35 8.46 0.31
CA LYS A 7 10.82 9.60 -0.48
C LYS A 7 10.04 9.80 -1.78
N GLU A 8 9.72 8.71 -2.49
CA GLU A 8 8.86 8.77 -3.68
C GLU A 8 7.45 9.26 -3.33
N MET A 9 6.88 8.78 -2.23
CA MET A 9 5.55 9.20 -1.77
C MET A 9 5.53 10.68 -1.36
N GLU A 10 6.54 11.14 -0.61
CA GLU A 10 6.67 12.57 -0.27
C GLU A 10 6.74 13.42 -1.55
N HIS A 11 7.54 13.03 -2.53
CA HIS A 11 7.67 13.79 -3.78
C HIS A 11 6.36 13.81 -4.61
N ILE A 12 5.68 12.67 -4.71
CA ILE A 12 4.46 12.50 -5.53
C ILE A 12 3.23 13.12 -4.87
N PHE A 13 3.12 13.06 -3.54
CA PHE A 13 1.97 13.60 -2.80
C PHE A 13 2.08 15.10 -2.47
N ILE A 14 3.29 15.68 -2.53
CA ILE A 14 3.48 17.14 -2.48
C ILE A 14 2.95 17.82 -3.75
N GLY A 15 3.02 17.17 -4.91
CA GLY A 15 2.49 17.70 -6.17
C GLY A 15 0.96 17.55 -6.31
N ASP A 16 0.35 18.30 -7.21
CA ASP A 16 -1.09 18.21 -7.54
C ASP A 16 -1.40 17.22 -8.68
N ASN A 17 -0.39 16.51 -9.18
CA ASN A 17 -0.56 15.61 -10.31
C ASN A 17 -1.26 14.31 -9.89
N VAL A 18 -2.58 14.27 -10.14
CA VAL A 18 -3.44 13.14 -9.83
C VAL A 18 -2.98 11.87 -10.56
N GLN A 19 -2.41 11.99 -11.75
CA GLN A 19 -1.98 10.84 -12.53
C GLN A 19 -0.75 10.15 -11.92
N GLU A 20 0.23 10.91 -11.44
CA GLU A 20 1.39 10.36 -10.74
C GLU A 20 1.01 9.70 -9.41
N LYS A 21 0.03 10.27 -8.69
CA LYS A 21 -0.54 9.64 -7.48
C LYS A 21 -1.18 8.30 -7.82
N TRP A 22 -1.94 8.21 -8.90
CA TRP A 22 -2.56 6.96 -9.35
C TRP A 22 -1.52 5.91 -9.78
N ASP A 23 -0.50 6.30 -10.52
CA ASP A 23 0.55 5.38 -10.96
C ASP A 23 1.41 4.88 -9.81
N PHE A 24 1.63 5.69 -8.77
CA PHE A 24 2.25 5.24 -7.53
C PHE A 24 1.37 4.22 -6.79
N LEU A 25 0.10 4.54 -6.58
CA LEU A 25 -0.83 3.65 -5.86
C LEU A 25 -0.98 2.29 -6.56
N LYS A 26 -0.99 2.24 -7.90
CA LYS A 26 -0.99 0.97 -8.65
C LYS A 26 0.24 0.11 -8.43
N LYS A 27 1.40 0.72 -8.16
CA LYS A 27 2.65 0.00 -7.85
C LYS A 27 2.75 -0.37 -6.38
N PHE A 28 2.12 0.42 -5.51
CA PHE A 28 2.22 0.28 -4.06
C PHE A 28 1.14 -0.62 -3.47
N ILE A 29 -0.06 -0.64 -4.04
CA ILE A 29 -1.17 -1.47 -3.61
C ILE A 29 -1.13 -2.78 -4.40
N GLU A 30 -1.01 -3.90 -3.70
CA GLU A 30 -1.08 -5.24 -4.29
C GLU A 30 -2.53 -5.66 -4.53
N ARG A 31 -3.40 -5.42 -3.54
CA ARG A 31 -4.79 -5.88 -3.56
C ARG A 31 -5.66 -5.01 -2.66
N ILE A 32 -6.92 -4.81 -3.07
CA ILE A 32 -7.96 -4.18 -2.25
C ILE A 32 -9.05 -5.21 -2.00
N ILE A 33 -9.45 -5.39 -0.75
CA ILE A 33 -10.51 -6.32 -0.34
C ILE A 33 -11.66 -5.49 0.22
N MET A 34 -12.84 -5.64 -0.36
CA MET A 34 -14.06 -5.03 0.17
C MET A 34 -14.81 -6.08 0.98
N LYS A 35 -14.98 -5.85 2.28
CA LYS A 35 -15.75 -6.67 3.22
C LYS A 35 -16.95 -5.86 3.71
N GLY A 36 -17.97 -5.74 2.85
CA GLY A 36 -19.16 -4.94 3.17
C GLY A 36 -18.82 -3.47 3.33
N GLU A 37 -18.85 -2.95 4.56
CA GLU A 37 -18.50 -1.57 4.89
C GLU A 37 -16.99 -1.38 5.15
N GLU A 38 -16.23 -2.47 5.31
CA GLU A 38 -14.79 -2.40 5.55
C GLU A 38 -13.98 -2.54 4.26
N ILE A 39 -12.91 -1.75 4.15
CA ILE A 39 -11.95 -1.81 3.05
C ILE A 39 -10.59 -2.17 3.62
N GLU A 40 -10.08 -3.36 3.28
CA GLU A 40 -8.71 -3.76 3.58
C GLU A 40 -7.82 -3.51 2.36
N ILE A 41 -6.71 -2.80 2.57
CA ILE A 41 -5.73 -2.51 1.53
C ILE A 41 -4.46 -3.31 1.85
N VAL A 42 -4.08 -4.18 0.91
CA VAL A 42 -2.84 -4.98 0.96
C VAL A 42 -1.78 -4.25 0.15
N TYR A 43 -0.67 -3.90 0.81
CA TYR A 43 0.44 -3.14 0.22
C TYR A 43 1.55 -4.07 -0.24
N TYR A 44 2.16 -3.76 -1.39
CA TYR A 44 3.28 -4.49 -1.95
C TYR A 44 4.56 -4.22 -1.14
N ALA A 45 5.11 -5.26 -0.52
CA ALA A 45 6.41 -5.22 0.13
C ALA A 45 7.34 -6.24 -0.54
N PRO A 46 8.27 -5.83 -1.43
CA PRO A 46 9.19 -6.75 -2.08
C PRO A 46 10.15 -7.32 -1.03
N GLY A 47 9.85 -8.50 -0.49
CA GLY A 47 10.67 -9.21 0.49
C GLY A 47 10.03 -9.49 1.84
N ALA A 48 8.81 -9.02 2.10
CA ALA A 48 8.07 -9.47 3.28
C ALA A 48 7.27 -10.72 2.92
N LYS A 49 7.82 -11.90 3.24
CA LYS A 49 6.95 -12.94 3.79
C LYS A 49 6.30 -12.28 5.00
N PHE A 50 5.06 -11.83 4.87
CA PHE A 50 4.26 -11.55 6.05
C PHE A 50 4.39 -12.82 6.91
N PRO A 51 4.82 -12.76 8.18
CA PRO A 51 4.32 -13.76 9.09
C PRO A 51 2.81 -13.67 8.90
N SER A 52 2.19 -14.81 8.58
CA SER A 52 0.75 -14.95 8.72
C SER A 52 0.33 -14.08 9.88
N LEU A 53 -0.57 -13.13 9.62
CA LEU A 53 -1.39 -12.60 10.69
C LEU A 53 -2.01 -13.84 11.31
N ASP A 54 -1.37 -14.38 12.34
CA ASP A 54 -2.01 -15.18 13.35
C ASP A 54 -3.04 -14.22 13.92
N LEU A 55 -4.20 -14.18 13.26
CA LEU A 55 -5.46 -13.83 13.88
C LEU A 55 -5.47 -14.64 15.17
N PRO A 56 -5.40 -14.01 16.36
CA PRO A 56 -5.72 -14.76 17.55
C PRO A 56 -7.18 -15.18 17.39
N CYS A 57 -7.39 -16.47 17.10
CA CYS A 57 -8.67 -17.10 17.37
C CYS A 57 -8.89 -16.97 18.89
N ALA A 58 -9.80 -16.09 19.28
CA ALA A 58 -10.44 -16.06 20.58
C ALA A 58 -11.94 -15.97 20.35
#